data_AF-A0A285NY80-F1
#
_entry.id   AF-A0A285NY80-F1
#
_cell.length_a   1.000
_cell.length_b   1.000
_cell.length_c   1.000
_cell.angle_alpha   90.00
_cell.angle_beta   90.00
_cell.angle_gamma   90.00
#
_symmetry.space_group_name_H-M   'P 1'
#
loop_
_entity.id
_entity.type
_entity.pdbx_description
1 polymer ?
#
loop_
_entity_poly.entity_id
_entity_poly.type
_entity_poly.pdbx_seq_one_letter_code
_entity_poly.pdbx_strand_id
1 'polypeptide(L)'
;MNNKYVIMLGTLAVIAIVLAVLTYQNRSDELRAEASNISARTYKASNKEEVPELSAVKDSPLDVPLLNQMDAPRLYNGCEVTSLAMILLYAGFDVTKNELAEQIPYVPLQYGNGLRGDPNEGFVGDMQSGPGLGVYHGPIMNLAKKIAGDKAVDKTGSSVEEAIYEPLDQGNPVWIVTTSSFTQTDDMESWETPNGKADVTYSVHSVAVTGYTEDRVFLNNPYGQKNQEVDRENFEKAWKQLGSQAIYIEK
;
A
#
# COMPACT_ATOMS: atom_id res chain seq x y z
N MET A 1 67.95 12.49 61.51
CA MET A 1 67.62 12.20 60.09
C MET A 1 66.10 12.20 59.81
N ASN A 2 65.28 13.01 60.50
CA ASN A 2 63.81 12.84 60.45
C ASN A 2 63.02 13.96 59.75
N ASN A 3 63.65 15.06 59.32
CA ASN A 3 62.91 16.22 58.77
C ASN A 3 62.66 16.17 57.26
N LYS A 4 63.45 15.41 56.49
CA LYS A 4 63.25 15.31 55.02
C LYS A 4 62.05 14.43 54.66
N TYR A 5 61.77 13.39 55.44
CA TYR A 5 60.64 12.46 55.18
C TYR A 5 59.27 13.07 55.49
N VAL A 6 59.16 13.91 56.53
CA VAL A 6 57.89 14.58 56.88
C VAL A 6 57.49 15.61 55.82
N ILE A 7 58.46 16.39 55.31
CA ILE A 7 58.21 17.35 54.23
C ILE A 7 57.84 16.63 52.92
N MET A 8 58.51 15.50 52.60
CA MET A 8 58.22 14.71 51.40
C MET A 8 56.87 13.98 51.46
N LEU A 9 56.44 13.51 52.63
CA LEU A 9 55.11 12.92 52.83
C LEU A 9 53.99 13.98 52.74
N GLY A 10 54.24 15.18 53.28
CA GLY A 10 53.32 16.31 53.16
C GLY A 10 53.12 16.77 51.71
N THR A 11 54.20 16.83 50.90
CA THR A 11 54.10 17.20 49.49
C THR A 11 53.40 16.12 48.65
N LEU A 12 53.64 14.83 48.91
CA LEU A 12 52.93 13.74 48.23
C LEU A 12 51.42 13.75 48.52
N ALA A 13 51.01 14.06 49.76
CA ALA A 13 49.59 14.16 50.12
C ALA A 13 48.88 15.31 49.40
N VAL A 14 49.53 16.47 49.27
CA VAL A 14 48.99 17.62 48.53
C VAL A 14 48.84 17.30 47.03
N ILE A 15 49.83 16.63 46.43
CA ILE A 15 49.76 16.20 45.02
C ILE A 15 48.60 15.22 44.80
N ALA A 16 48.40 14.26 45.71
CA ALA A 16 47.29 13.30 45.61
C ALA A 16 45.92 13.98 45.67
N ILE A 17 45.76 15.00 46.53
CA ILE A 17 44.50 15.78 46.63
C ILE A 17 44.26 16.58 45.35
N VAL A 18 45.29 17.24 44.81
CA VAL A 18 45.15 17.98 43.55
C VAL A 18 44.77 17.05 42.39
N LEU A 19 45.39 15.88 42.30
CA LEU A 19 45.04 14.88 41.29
C LEU A 19 43.59 14.38 41.44
N ALA A 20 43.12 14.16 42.67
CA ALA A 20 41.73 13.76 42.92
C ALA A 20 40.72 14.85 42.55
N VAL A 21 41.05 16.13 42.78
CA VAL A 21 40.19 17.26 42.36
C VAL A 21 40.15 17.38 40.85
N LEU A 22 41.29 17.24 40.16
CA LEU A 22 41.35 17.31 38.70
C LEU A 22 40.59 16.15 38.04
N THR A 23 40.69 14.92 38.57
CA THR A 23 39.93 13.78 38.05
C THR A 23 38.43 13.95 38.28
N TYR A 24 38.02 14.49 39.44
CA TYR A 24 36.62 14.79 39.72
C TYR A 24 36.06 15.86 38.77
N GLN A 25 36.80 16.94 38.56
CA GLN A 25 36.40 18.01 37.64
C GLN A 25 36.26 17.48 36.20
N ASN A 26 37.26 16.75 35.70
CA ASN A 26 37.23 16.18 34.36
C ASN A 26 36.04 15.22 34.16
N ARG A 27 35.74 14.38 35.16
CA ARG A 27 34.57 13.50 35.13
C ARG A 27 33.25 14.28 35.12
N SER A 28 33.18 15.39 35.84
CA SER A 28 31.98 16.23 35.87
C SER A 28 31.73 16.92 34.52
N ASP A 29 32.78 17.31 33.81
CA ASP A 29 32.68 17.95 32.50
C ASP A 29 32.29 16.95 31.41
N GLU A 30 32.81 15.71 31.47
CA GLU A 30 32.36 14.61 30.61
C GLU A 30 30.85 14.33 30.76
N LEU A 31 30.37 14.23 32.00
CA LEU A 31 28.94 13.98 32.27
C LEU A 31 28.05 15.13 31.79
N ARG A 32 28.51 16.38 31.87
CA ARG A 32 27.80 17.54 31.32
C ARG A 32 27.78 17.54 29.80
N ALA A 33 28.89 17.18 29.16
CA ALA A 33 28.95 17.06 27.70
C ALA A 33 28.04 15.95 27.19
N GLU A 34 27.99 14.81 27.88
CA GLU A 34 27.10 13.69 27.56
C GLU A 34 25.62 14.07 27.74
N ALA A 35 25.26 14.71 28.85
CA ALA A 35 23.89 15.20 29.08
C ALA A 35 23.45 16.25 28.04
N SER A 36 24.36 17.14 27.63
CA SER A 36 24.10 18.12 26.57
C SER A 36 23.87 17.45 25.22
N ASN A 37 24.66 16.43 24.88
CA ASN A 37 24.49 15.66 23.64
C ASN A 37 23.20 14.83 23.62
N ILE A 38 22.82 14.26 24.77
CA ILE A 38 21.53 13.56 24.92
C ILE A 38 20.39 14.55 24.70
N SER A 39 20.41 15.71 25.39
CA SER A 39 19.42 16.77 25.24
C SER A 39 19.30 17.27 23.79
N ALA A 40 20.42 17.46 23.10
CA ALA A 40 20.44 17.87 21.69
C ALA A 40 19.88 16.77 20.75
N ARG A 41 20.08 15.49 21.06
CA ARG A 41 19.49 14.36 20.33
C ARG A 41 17.98 14.24 20.60
N THR A 42 17.52 14.40 21.84
CA THR A 42 16.08 14.42 22.15
C THR A 42 15.39 15.61 21.51
N TYR A 43 16.03 16.78 21.47
CA TYR A 43 15.49 17.97 20.80
C TYR A 43 15.39 17.77 19.28
N LYS A 44 16.39 17.15 18.64
CA LYS A 44 16.33 16.79 17.21
C LYS A 44 15.33 15.68 16.89
N ALA A 45 15.09 14.73 17.80
CA ALA A 45 14.06 13.71 17.63
C ALA A 45 12.63 14.27 17.81
N SER A 46 12.49 15.41 18.48
CA SER A 46 11.21 16.10 18.70
C SER A 46 10.79 17.03 17.55
N ASN A 47 11.72 17.48 16.71
CA ASN A 47 11.40 18.22 15.48
C ASN A 47 11.36 17.24 14.29
N LYS A 48 10.33 16.39 14.28
CA LYS A 48 9.80 15.85 13.03
C LYS A 48 9.14 17.03 12.32
N GLU A 49 9.56 17.31 11.09
CA GLU A 49 8.80 18.19 10.20
C GLU A 49 7.32 17.75 10.27
N GLU A 50 6.42 18.73 10.46
CA GLU A 50 4.97 18.54 10.43
C GLU A 50 4.60 17.95 9.07
N VAL A 51 4.54 16.62 9.01
CA VAL A 51 3.83 15.90 7.97
C VAL A 51 2.36 16.30 8.16
N PRO A 52 1.66 16.78 7.11
CA PRO A 52 0.25 17.13 7.22
C PRO A 52 -0.50 15.96 7.85
N GLU A 53 -1.26 16.24 8.90
CA GLU A 53 -2.13 15.30 9.58
C GLU A 53 -3.09 14.72 8.52
N LEU A 54 -2.78 13.55 7.98
CA LEU A 54 -3.62 12.84 7.03
C LEU A 54 -4.90 12.48 7.78
N SER A 55 -5.96 13.22 7.48
CA SER A 55 -7.30 13.05 8.01
C SER A 55 -7.79 11.64 7.71
N ALA A 56 -7.71 10.74 8.69
CA ALA A 56 -8.47 9.49 8.67
C ALA A 56 -9.96 9.80 8.51
N VAL A 57 -10.62 9.22 7.51
CA VAL A 57 -12.09 9.24 7.39
C VAL A 57 -12.66 8.69 8.69
N LYS A 58 -13.24 9.57 9.51
CA LYS A 58 -13.34 9.38 10.95
C LYS A 58 -14.56 8.58 11.42
N ASP A 59 -15.42 8.05 10.55
CA ASP A 59 -16.71 7.49 11.02
C ASP A 59 -17.06 6.05 10.59
N SER A 60 -16.54 5.49 9.49
CA SER A 60 -16.63 4.06 9.07
C SER A 60 -16.26 3.91 7.59
N PRO A 61 -15.96 2.69 7.09
CA PRO A 61 -15.84 2.43 5.65
C PRO A 61 -17.13 2.83 4.91
N LEU A 62 -16.98 3.30 3.66
CA LEU A 62 -18.09 3.58 2.77
C LEU A 62 -18.98 2.33 2.60
N ASP A 63 -20.30 2.51 2.66
CA ASP A 63 -21.26 1.41 2.53
C ASP A 63 -21.43 0.95 1.07
N VAL A 64 -20.37 0.38 0.51
CA VAL A 64 -20.32 -0.16 -0.86
C VAL A 64 -21.04 -1.52 -0.88
N PRO A 65 -21.92 -1.79 -1.88
CA PRO A 65 -22.54 -3.10 -2.02
C PRO A 65 -21.46 -4.16 -2.24
N LEU A 66 -21.59 -5.27 -1.51
CA LEU A 66 -20.71 -6.42 -1.70
C LEU A 66 -21.29 -7.31 -2.80
N LEU A 67 -20.46 -7.66 -3.78
CA LEU A 67 -20.75 -8.71 -4.75
C LEU A 67 -19.73 -9.84 -4.58
N ASN A 68 -20.21 -11.07 -4.58
CA ASN A 68 -19.36 -12.26 -4.55
C ASN A 68 -19.21 -12.84 -5.96
N GLN A 69 -17.98 -12.92 -6.49
CA GLN A 69 -17.69 -13.46 -7.82
C GLN A 69 -18.09 -14.95 -7.93
N MET A 70 -18.18 -15.65 -6.80
CA MET A 70 -18.56 -17.06 -6.74
C MET A 70 -20.08 -17.31 -6.79
N ASP A 71 -20.91 -16.29 -6.58
CA ASP A 71 -22.36 -16.42 -6.73
C ASP A 71 -22.76 -16.67 -8.19
N ALA A 72 -23.88 -17.37 -8.42
CA ALA A 72 -24.34 -17.69 -9.78
C ALA A 72 -24.90 -16.44 -10.52
N PRO A 73 -24.59 -16.24 -11.82
CA PRO A 73 -23.64 -17.02 -12.62
C PRO A 73 -22.18 -16.72 -12.23
N ARG A 74 -21.43 -17.79 -11.92
CA ARG A 74 -20.10 -17.72 -11.33
C ARG A 74 -19.06 -17.18 -12.33
N LEU A 75 -18.16 -16.34 -11.82
CA LEU A 75 -16.94 -15.90 -12.51
C LEU A 75 -15.73 -16.31 -11.66
N TYR A 76 -15.14 -17.48 -11.94
CA TYR A 76 -14.08 -18.05 -11.11
C TYR A 76 -12.87 -17.10 -10.99
N ASN A 77 -12.47 -16.45 -12.08
CA ASN A 77 -11.38 -15.46 -12.13
C ASN A 77 -11.92 -14.02 -12.32
N GLY A 78 -13.12 -13.71 -11.81
CA GLY A 78 -13.82 -12.46 -12.10
C GLY A 78 -13.59 -11.32 -11.09
N CYS A 79 -12.45 -11.28 -10.41
CA CYS A 79 -12.24 -10.35 -9.30
C CYS A 79 -12.31 -8.88 -9.75
N GLU A 80 -11.78 -8.56 -10.92
CA GLU A 80 -11.70 -7.21 -11.48
C GLU A 80 -13.07 -6.67 -11.86
N VAL A 81 -13.84 -7.44 -12.66
CA VAL A 81 -15.18 -7.04 -13.09
C VAL A 81 -16.17 -7.04 -11.93
N THR A 82 -16.00 -7.93 -10.95
CA THR A 82 -16.85 -7.94 -9.75
C THR A 82 -16.57 -6.71 -8.89
N SER A 83 -15.31 -6.34 -8.71
CA SER A 83 -14.92 -5.12 -7.98
C SER A 83 -15.34 -3.85 -8.71
N LEU A 84 -15.25 -3.83 -10.05
CA LEU A 84 -15.74 -2.70 -10.85
C LEU A 84 -17.26 -2.56 -10.71
N ALA A 85 -18.01 -3.66 -10.74
CA ALA A 85 -19.46 -3.64 -10.53
C ALA A 85 -19.82 -3.07 -9.14
N MET A 86 -19.06 -3.41 -8.08
CA MET A 86 -19.28 -2.85 -6.74
C MET A 86 -19.19 -1.31 -6.72
N ILE A 87 -18.14 -0.73 -7.33
CA ILE A 87 -17.98 0.73 -7.33
C ILE A 87 -18.95 1.44 -8.28
N LEU A 88 -19.32 0.82 -9.40
CA LEU A 88 -20.34 1.35 -10.32
C LEU A 88 -21.73 1.38 -9.68
N LEU A 89 -22.13 0.29 -9.01
CA LEU A 89 -23.38 0.23 -8.25
C LEU A 89 -23.43 1.30 -7.16
N TYR A 90 -22.31 1.48 -6.44
CA TYR A 90 -22.22 2.51 -5.41
C TYR A 90 -22.35 3.94 -5.97
N ALA A 91 -21.88 4.17 -7.19
CA ALA A 91 -22.04 5.43 -7.92
C ALA A 91 -23.43 5.58 -8.58
N GLY A 92 -24.33 4.60 -8.43
CA GLY A 92 -25.71 4.66 -8.90
C GLY A 92 -25.95 4.09 -10.30
N PHE A 93 -24.99 3.37 -10.88
CA PHE A 93 -25.15 2.67 -12.15
C PHE A 93 -25.63 1.24 -11.93
N ASP A 94 -26.76 0.88 -12.53
CA ASP A 94 -27.33 -0.46 -12.45
C ASP A 94 -26.60 -1.41 -13.40
N VAL A 95 -25.70 -2.23 -12.84
CA VAL A 95 -24.86 -3.20 -13.58
C VAL A 95 -24.66 -4.47 -12.77
N THR A 96 -24.42 -5.58 -13.48
CA THR A 96 -24.03 -6.85 -12.90
C THR A 96 -22.60 -7.23 -13.27
N LYS A 97 -21.93 -8.02 -12.42
CA LYS A 97 -20.58 -8.55 -12.73
C LYS A 97 -20.54 -9.35 -14.04
N ASN A 98 -21.65 -10.00 -14.40
CA ASN A 98 -21.74 -10.83 -15.61
C ASN A 98 -21.90 -9.99 -16.88
N GLU A 99 -22.68 -8.90 -16.85
CA GLU A 99 -22.74 -7.95 -17.96
C GLU A 99 -21.38 -7.30 -18.23
N LEU A 100 -20.62 -6.99 -17.16
CA LEU A 100 -19.26 -6.47 -17.30
C LEU A 100 -18.31 -7.51 -17.88
N ALA A 101 -18.40 -8.76 -17.44
CA ALA A 101 -17.63 -9.88 -17.97
C ALA A 101 -17.89 -10.15 -19.45
N GLU A 102 -19.11 -9.91 -19.94
CA GLU A 102 -19.47 -10.06 -21.36
C GLU A 102 -18.92 -8.92 -22.24
N GLN A 103 -18.68 -7.74 -21.66
CA GLN A 103 -18.31 -6.53 -22.40
C GLN A 103 -16.80 -6.23 -22.40
N ILE A 104 -16.05 -6.81 -21.46
CA ILE A 104 -14.60 -6.62 -21.38
C ILE A 104 -13.90 -7.38 -22.52
N PRO A 105 -12.86 -6.82 -23.17
CA PRO A 105 -12.09 -7.56 -24.16
C PRO A 105 -11.37 -8.74 -23.50
N TYR A 106 -11.13 -9.80 -24.28
CA TYR A 106 -10.38 -10.99 -23.88
C TYR A 106 -9.16 -11.18 -24.78
N VAL A 107 -8.09 -11.72 -24.21
CA VAL A 107 -6.90 -12.19 -24.93
C VAL A 107 -6.56 -13.62 -24.51
N PRO A 108 -5.97 -14.45 -25.40
CA PRO A 108 -5.57 -15.81 -25.04
C PRO A 108 -4.55 -15.83 -23.90
N LEU A 109 -4.61 -16.86 -23.04
CA LEU A 109 -3.56 -17.11 -22.04
C LEU A 109 -2.19 -17.36 -22.69
N GLN A 110 -2.19 -18.02 -23.85
CA GLN A 110 -1.01 -18.25 -24.67
C GLN A 110 -1.39 -18.31 -26.15
N TYR A 111 -0.60 -17.64 -26.98
CA TYR A 111 -0.70 -17.66 -28.44
C TYR A 111 0.08 -18.85 -29.02
N GLY A 112 -0.29 -19.28 -30.23
CA GLY A 112 0.35 -20.44 -30.89
C GLY A 112 1.85 -20.24 -31.20
N ASN A 113 2.35 -19.00 -31.19
CA ASN A 113 3.76 -18.67 -31.37
C ASN A 113 4.56 -18.63 -30.04
N GLY A 114 3.93 -18.98 -28.92
CA GLY A 114 4.55 -19.02 -27.59
C GLY A 114 4.41 -17.74 -26.77
N LEU A 115 4.00 -16.60 -27.37
CA LEU A 115 3.72 -15.36 -26.64
C LEU A 115 2.54 -15.55 -25.69
N ARG A 116 2.49 -14.75 -24.62
CA ARG A 116 1.41 -14.76 -23.62
C ARG A 116 0.43 -13.61 -23.84
N GLY A 117 -0.77 -13.75 -23.27
CA GLY A 117 -1.75 -12.66 -23.23
C GLY A 117 -1.26 -11.48 -22.41
N ASP A 118 -1.55 -10.27 -22.88
CA ASP A 118 -1.21 -9.04 -22.18
C ASP A 118 -2.43 -8.53 -21.38
N PRO A 119 -2.36 -8.45 -20.04
CA PRO A 119 -3.47 -7.96 -19.23
C PRO A 119 -3.81 -6.48 -19.49
N ASN A 120 -2.92 -5.71 -20.12
CA ASN A 120 -3.20 -4.33 -20.53
C ASN A 120 -4.09 -4.24 -21.78
N GLU A 121 -4.29 -5.34 -22.51
CA GLU A 121 -5.14 -5.38 -23.70
C GLU A 121 -6.53 -5.95 -23.43
N GLY A 122 -6.63 -6.90 -22.50
CA GLY A 122 -7.89 -7.51 -22.12
C GLY A 122 -7.71 -8.58 -21.05
N PHE A 123 -8.82 -9.19 -20.65
CA PHE A 123 -8.82 -10.31 -19.73
C PHE A 123 -8.07 -11.50 -20.32
N VAL A 124 -7.04 -11.94 -19.63
CA VAL A 124 -6.13 -12.99 -20.09
C VAL A 124 -6.68 -14.37 -19.72
N GLY A 125 -7.03 -15.17 -20.73
CA GLY A 125 -7.53 -16.53 -20.57
C GLY A 125 -9.05 -16.58 -20.35
N ASP A 126 -9.49 -17.52 -19.52
CA ASP A 126 -10.92 -17.76 -19.26
C ASP A 126 -11.34 -17.25 -17.89
N MET A 127 -12.38 -16.41 -17.85
CA MET A 127 -12.84 -15.82 -16.59
C MET A 127 -13.81 -16.73 -15.83
N GLN A 128 -14.58 -17.57 -16.55
CA GLN A 128 -15.71 -18.28 -15.98
C GLN A 128 -15.31 -19.55 -15.23
N SER A 129 -14.46 -20.40 -15.81
CA SER A 129 -14.21 -21.76 -15.32
C SER A 129 -12.88 -22.38 -15.76
N GLY A 130 -12.16 -21.76 -16.69
CA GLY A 130 -10.89 -22.26 -17.23
C GLY A 130 -9.67 -21.56 -16.63
N PRO A 131 -8.47 -21.85 -17.19
CA PRO A 131 -7.27 -21.15 -16.78
C PRO A 131 -7.35 -19.69 -17.24
N GLY A 132 -7.20 -18.78 -16.30
CA GLY A 132 -7.21 -17.33 -16.50
C GLY A 132 -6.23 -16.68 -15.54
N LEU A 133 -5.85 -15.45 -15.84
CA LEU A 133 -4.98 -14.65 -15.00
C LEU A 133 -5.74 -13.45 -14.44
N GLY A 134 -6.18 -12.54 -15.32
CA GLY A 134 -6.78 -11.28 -14.91
C GLY A 134 -6.73 -10.22 -16.01
N VAL A 135 -7.04 -8.98 -15.65
CA VAL A 135 -7.03 -7.81 -16.53
C VAL A 135 -6.53 -6.57 -15.79
N TYR A 136 -5.78 -5.71 -16.45
CA TYR A 136 -5.23 -4.48 -15.86
C TYR A 136 -6.12 -3.26 -16.14
N HIS A 137 -5.69 -2.11 -15.63
CA HIS A 137 -6.49 -0.89 -15.55
C HIS A 137 -7.00 -0.39 -16.90
N GLY A 138 -6.23 -0.53 -18.00
CA GLY A 138 -6.61 0.01 -19.31
C GLY A 138 -7.97 -0.49 -19.82
N PRO A 139 -8.18 -1.81 -19.99
CA PRO A 139 -9.46 -2.37 -20.40
C PRO A 139 -10.58 -2.12 -19.39
N ILE A 140 -10.28 -2.16 -18.09
CA ILE A 140 -11.23 -1.86 -17.00
C ILE A 140 -11.71 -0.41 -17.10
N MET A 141 -10.80 0.54 -17.31
CA MET A 141 -11.11 1.95 -17.46
C MET A 141 -11.94 2.21 -18.70
N ASN A 142 -11.60 1.58 -19.82
CA ASN A 142 -12.40 1.67 -21.04
C ASN A 142 -13.83 1.14 -20.82
N LEU A 143 -13.99 0.06 -20.07
CA LEU A 143 -15.30 -0.46 -19.70
C LEU A 143 -16.04 0.49 -18.75
N ALA A 144 -15.39 1.02 -17.72
CA ALA A 144 -15.94 2.00 -16.81
C ALA A 144 -16.44 3.25 -17.55
N LYS A 145 -15.65 3.78 -18.49
CA LYS A 145 -16.03 4.94 -19.33
C LYS A 145 -17.24 4.68 -20.22
N LYS A 146 -17.43 3.45 -20.73
CA LYS A 146 -18.64 3.11 -21.51
C LYS A 146 -19.92 3.25 -20.69
N ILE A 147 -19.83 3.09 -19.37
CA ILE A 147 -20.98 3.08 -18.45
C ILE A 147 -21.15 4.44 -17.78
N ALA A 148 -20.07 4.97 -17.20
CA ALA A 148 -20.08 6.17 -16.37
C ALA A 148 -19.59 7.44 -17.10
N GLY A 149 -19.13 7.31 -18.35
CA GLY A 149 -18.59 8.44 -19.12
C GLY A 149 -17.41 9.11 -18.43
N ASP A 150 -17.44 10.44 -18.38
CA ASP A 150 -16.37 11.26 -17.79
C ASP A 150 -16.27 11.13 -16.25
N LYS A 151 -17.26 10.49 -15.60
CA LYS A 151 -17.18 10.19 -14.16
C LYS A 151 -16.19 9.10 -13.83
N ALA A 152 -15.82 8.24 -14.80
CA ALA A 152 -14.76 7.26 -14.57
C ALA A 152 -13.41 7.98 -14.58
N VAL A 153 -12.63 7.82 -13.51
CA VAL A 153 -11.31 8.44 -13.35
C VAL A 153 -10.26 7.37 -13.08
N ASP A 154 -9.18 7.39 -13.88
CA ASP A 154 -8.03 6.51 -13.74
C ASP A 154 -6.89 7.29 -13.05
N LYS A 155 -6.44 6.77 -11.91
CA LYS A 155 -5.33 7.31 -11.12
C LYS A 155 -4.14 6.35 -11.10
N THR A 156 -4.08 5.43 -12.05
CA THR A 156 -2.97 4.48 -12.15
C THR A 156 -1.63 5.21 -12.27
N GLY A 157 -0.69 4.83 -11.40
CA GLY A 157 0.65 5.41 -11.34
C GLY A 157 0.81 6.64 -10.43
N SER A 158 -0.27 7.19 -9.87
CA SER A 158 -0.21 8.23 -8.84
C SER A 158 0.27 7.68 -7.48
N SER A 159 0.52 8.57 -6.51
CA SER A 159 0.77 8.17 -5.12
C SER A 159 -0.44 7.48 -4.50
N VAL A 160 -0.25 6.73 -3.41
CA VAL A 160 -1.37 6.08 -2.70
C VAL A 160 -2.36 7.13 -2.17
N GLU A 161 -1.86 8.27 -1.69
CA GLU A 161 -2.68 9.40 -1.26
C GLU A 161 -3.61 9.87 -2.39
N GLU A 162 -3.08 10.21 -3.57
CA GLU A 162 -3.87 10.72 -4.70
C GLU A 162 -4.78 9.67 -5.34
N ALA A 163 -4.32 8.41 -5.36
CA ALA A 163 -4.98 7.34 -6.10
C ALA A 163 -6.06 6.62 -5.29
N ILE A 164 -5.90 6.56 -3.96
CA ILE A 164 -6.77 5.78 -3.08
C ILE A 164 -7.39 6.66 -2.00
N TYR A 165 -6.60 7.39 -1.23
CA TYR A 165 -7.10 8.05 -0.01
C TYR A 165 -7.89 9.34 -0.27
N GLU A 166 -7.41 10.21 -1.16
CA GLU A 166 -8.15 11.42 -1.55
C GLU A 166 -9.52 11.09 -2.18
N PRO A 167 -9.66 10.12 -3.12
CA PRO A 167 -10.97 9.69 -3.59
C PRO A 167 -11.88 9.16 -2.48
N LEU A 168 -11.34 8.41 -1.51
CA LEU A 168 -12.11 7.90 -0.38
C LEU A 168 -12.61 9.03 0.53
N ASP A 169 -11.77 10.04 0.79
CA ASP A 169 -12.15 11.23 1.56
C ASP A 169 -13.28 12.01 0.86
N GLN A 170 -13.33 11.94 -0.47
CA GLN A 170 -14.39 12.51 -1.31
C GLN A 170 -15.62 11.59 -1.43
N GLY A 171 -15.62 10.43 -0.76
CA GLY A 171 -16.74 9.48 -0.77
C GLY A 171 -16.81 8.59 -2.00
N ASN A 172 -15.71 8.42 -2.73
CA ASN A 172 -15.61 7.57 -3.90
C ASN A 172 -14.78 6.31 -3.56
N PRO A 173 -15.38 5.09 -3.55
CA PRO A 173 -14.61 3.86 -3.39
C PRO A 173 -13.74 3.60 -4.62
N VAL A 174 -12.64 2.89 -4.40
CA VAL A 174 -11.57 2.77 -5.40
C VAL A 174 -11.37 1.31 -5.79
N TRP A 175 -11.53 1.00 -7.06
CA TRP A 175 -11.11 -0.26 -7.67
C TRP A 175 -9.59 -0.28 -7.79
N ILE A 176 -8.95 -1.38 -7.41
CA ILE A 176 -7.49 -1.54 -7.51
C ILE A 176 -7.07 -2.94 -7.95
N VAL A 177 -5.80 -3.09 -8.34
CA VAL A 177 -5.11 -4.38 -8.51
C VAL A 177 -4.11 -4.58 -7.37
N THR A 178 -4.11 -5.74 -6.74
CA THR A 178 -3.23 -6.14 -5.62
C THR A 178 -3.01 -7.66 -5.65
N THR A 179 -2.42 -8.23 -4.60
CA THR A 179 -2.29 -9.67 -4.45
C THR A 179 -3.41 -10.25 -3.58
N SER A 180 -3.73 -11.54 -3.72
CA SER A 180 -4.74 -12.21 -2.91
C SER A 180 -4.41 -12.26 -1.42
N SER A 181 -3.14 -12.09 -1.04
CA SER A 181 -2.69 -12.01 0.36
C SER A 181 -2.62 -10.58 0.90
N PHE A 182 -2.82 -9.57 0.04
CA PHE A 182 -2.66 -8.14 0.38
C PHE A 182 -1.25 -7.78 0.88
N THR A 183 -0.26 -8.57 0.48
CA THR A 183 1.17 -8.38 0.77
C THR A 183 1.96 -8.55 -0.51
N GLN A 184 3.21 -8.06 -0.56
CA GLN A 184 4.07 -8.37 -1.70
C GLN A 184 4.24 -9.88 -1.89
N THR A 185 4.45 -10.28 -3.13
CA THR A 185 4.70 -11.66 -3.54
C THR A 185 6.07 -11.81 -4.19
N ASP A 186 6.64 -13.01 -4.17
CA ASP A 186 7.91 -13.37 -4.80
C ASP A 186 7.75 -14.17 -6.11
N ASP A 187 6.52 -14.45 -6.52
CA ASP A 187 6.14 -15.21 -7.71
C ASP A 187 5.90 -14.34 -8.97
N MET A 188 6.49 -13.15 -9.02
CA MET A 188 6.38 -12.28 -10.20
C MET A 188 7.05 -12.92 -11.43
N GLU A 189 6.35 -12.92 -12.56
CA GLU A 189 6.83 -13.38 -13.85
C GLU A 189 6.83 -12.23 -14.86
N SER A 190 7.85 -12.19 -15.72
CA SER A 190 7.88 -11.27 -16.86
C SER A 190 7.53 -12.04 -18.12
N TRP A 191 6.35 -11.77 -18.68
CA TRP A 191 5.83 -12.44 -19.87
C TRP A 191 6.18 -11.68 -21.15
N GLU A 192 6.61 -12.42 -22.17
CA GLU A 192 6.70 -11.88 -23.53
C GLU A 192 5.31 -11.90 -24.18
N THR A 193 4.77 -10.72 -24.48
CA THR A 193 3.46 -10.52 -25.10
C THR A 193 3.63 -9.94 -26.51
N PRO A 194 2.58 -9.90 -27.35
CA PRO A 194 2.60 -9.19 -28.62
C PRO A 194 2.98 -7.70 -28.53
N ASN A 195 2.82 -7.08 -27.35
CA ASN A 195 3.04 -5.65 -27.12
C ASN A 195 4.33 -5.35 -26.32
N GLY A 196 5.13 -6.37 -26.04
CA GLY A 196 6.35 -6.26 -25.26
C GLY A 196 6.27 -7.07 -23.97
N LYS A 197 7.03 -6.66 -22.95
CA LYS A 197 7.04 -7.36 -21.67
C LYS A 197 5.91 -6.89 -20.78
N ALA A 198 5.22 -7.82 -20.14
CA ALA A 198 4.26 -7.55 -19.10
C ALA A 198 4.63 -8.33 -17.84
N ASP A 199 4.72 -7.64 -16.70
CA ASP A 199 4.96 -8.28 -15.41
C ASP A 199 3.63 -8.70 -14.78
N VAL A 200 3.55 -9.96 -14.35
CA VAL A 200 2.33 -10.60 -13.84
C VAL A 200 2.63 -11.50 -12.66
N THR A 201 1.59 -11.91 -11.94
CA THR A 201 1.65 -12.94 -10.90
C THR A 201 0.33 -13.70 -10.89
N TYR A 202 0.35 -15.00 -10.62
CA TYR A 202 -0.88 -15.78 -10.42
C TYR A 202 -1.54 -15.48 -9.07
N SER A 203 -0.85 -14.75 -8.19
CA SER A 203 -1.40 -14.19 -6.95
C SER A 203 -2.18 -12.89 -7.19
N VAL A 204 -2.34 -12.44 -8.44
CA VAL A 204 -3.10 -11.22 -8.78
C VAL A 204 -4.53 -11.30 -8.25
N HIS A 205 -5.02 -10.18 -7.75
CA HIS A 205 -6.37 -10.02 -7.23
C HIS A 205 -6.85 -8.59 -7.43
N SER A 206 -8.14 -8.37 -7.34
CA SER A 206 -8.74 -7.04 -7.41
C SER A 206 -9.86 -6.90 -6.39
N VAL A 207 -9.97 -5.71 -5.81
CA VAL A 207 -10.88 -5.38 -4.72
C VAL A 207 -11.41 -3.96 -4.88
N ALA A 208 -12.51 -3.65 -4.19
CA ALA A 208 -12.98 -2.28 -4.00
C ALA A 208 -12.54 -1.78 -2.62
N VAL A 209 -11.68 -0.77 -2.57
CA VAL A 209 -11.28 -0.09 -1.33
C VAL A 209 -12.40 0.83 -0.89
N THR A 210 -12.72 0.79 0.40
CA THR A 210 -13.91 1.43 0.98
C THR A 210 -13.58 2.38 2.12
N GLY A 211 -12.36 2.34 2.67
CA GLY A 211 -11.93 3.25 3.73
C GLY A 211 -10.52 2.91 4.21
N TYR A 212 -10.00 3.72 5.12
CA TYR A 212 -8.68 3.52 5.71
C TYR A 212 -8.56 4.22 7.08
N THR A 213 -7.65 3.75 7.92
CA THR A 213 -7.18 4.40 9.15
C THR A 213 -5.66 4.65 9.05
N GLU A 214 -5.03 5.05 10.15
CA GLU A 214 -3.57 5.14 10.24
C GLU A 214 -2.87 3.81 9.91
N ASP A 215 -3.42 2.68 10.37
CA ASP A 215 -2.80 1.36 10.29
C ASP A 215 -3.56 0.33 9.44
N ARG A 216 -4.79 0.64 9.02
CA ARG A 216 -5.67 -0.28 8.28
C ARG A 216 -6.19 0.29 6.97
N VAL A 217 -6.47 -0.62 6.05
CA VAL A 217 -7.30 -0.38 4.87
C VAL A 217 -8.50 -1.31 4.93
N PHE A 218 -9.68 -0.80 4.58
CA PHE A 218 -10.93 -1.55 4.51
C PHE A 218 -11.32 -1.77 3.06
N LEU A 219 -11.65 -3.00 2.70
CA LEU A 219 -11.98 -3.37 1.33
C LEU A 219 -13.18 -4.32 1.26
N ASN A 220 -13.91 -4.26 0.16
CA ASN A 220 -14.80 -5.34 -0.25
C ASN A 220 -14.01 -6.31 -1.12
N ASN A 221 -13.83 -7.52 -0.62
CA ASN A 221 -13.19 -8.61 -1.34
C ASN A 221 -14.25 -9.37 -2.16
N PRO A 222 -14.09 -9.51 -3.49
CA PRO A 222 -15.07 -10.19 -4.33
C PRO A 222 -15.19 -11.70 -4.03
N TYR A 223 -14.44 -12.25 -3.08
CA TYR A 223 -14.72 -13.55 -2.45
C TYR A 223 -15.81 -13.51 -1.35
N GLY A 224 -16.57 -12.42 -1.26
CA GLY A 224 -17.73 -12.30 -0.37
C GLY A 224 -17.41 -11.78 1.03
N GLN A 225 -16.30 -11.06 1.22
CA GLN A 225 -15.96 -10.43 2.50
C GLN A 225 -16.14 -8.92 2.38
N LYS A 226 -17.14 -8.37 3.11
CA LYS A 226 -17.41 -6.93 3.17
C LYS A 226 -16.55 -6.30 4.24
N ASN A 227 -16.01 -5.11 3.98
CA ASN A 227 -15.18 -4.34 4.92
C ASN A 227 -14.05 -5.18 5.54
N GLN A 228 -13.42 -6.05 4.75
CA GLN A 228 -12.25 -6.79 5.19
C GLN A 228 -11.14 -5.80 5.55
N GLU A 229 -10.59 -5.96 6.76
CA GLU A 229 -9.48 -5.16 7.24
C GLU A 229 -8.15 -5.81 6.83
N VAL A 230 -7.25 -5.00 6.29
CA VAL A 230 -5.88 -5.40 5.97
C VAL A 230 -4.88 -4.41 6.55
N ASP A 231 -3.66 -4.87 6.79
CA ASP A 231 -2.55 -4.02 7.21
C ASP A 231 -2.20 -3.02 6.10
N ARG A 232 -2.17 -1.72 6.45
CA ARG A 232 -2.00 -0.64 5.47
C ARG A 232 -0.64 -0.69 4.78
N GLU A 233 0.44 -0.89 5.53
CA GLU A 233 1.80 -0.88 4.95
C GLU A 233 1.99 -2.04 3.96
N ASN A 234 1.52 -3.25 4.31
CA ASN A 234 1.59 -4.39 3.41
C ASN A 234 0.71 -4.21 2.17
N PHE A 235 -0.50 -3.67 2.36
CA PHE A 235 -1.43 -3.37 1.27
C PHE A 235 -0.81 -2.40 0.26
N GLU A 236 -0.25 -1.28 0.73
CA GLU A 236 0.38 -0.26 -0.12
C GLU A 236 1.54 -0.84 -0.93
N LYS A 237 2.36 -1.70 -0.31
CA LYS A 237 3.47 -2.37 -1.00
C LYS A 237 2.99 -3.36 -2.06
N ALA A 238 1.93 -4.13 -1.77
CA ALA A 238 1.34 -5.08 -2.72
C ALA A 238 0.73 -4.35 -3.93
N TRP A 239 -0.06 -3.31 -3.69
CA TRP A 239 -0.64 -2.45 -4.72
C TRP A 239 0.45 -1.81 -5.60
N LYS A 240 1.50 -1.27 -4.98
CA LYS A 240 2.64 -0.69 -5.70
C LYS A 240 3.38 -1.72 -6.55
N GLN A 241 3.55 -2.95 -6.05
CA GLN A 241 4.21 -4.03 -6.80
C GLN A 241 3.48 -4.36 -8.11
N LEU A 242 2.16 -4.23 -8.15
CA LEU A 242 1.35 -4.48 -9.35
C LEU A 242 1.02 -3.22 -10.13
N GLY A 243 1.90 -2.22 -10.07
CA GLY A 243 1.84 -1.05 -10.95
C GLY A 243 0.95 0.10 -10.46
N SER A 244 0.56 0.11 -9.18
CA SER A 244 -0.19 1.21 -8.57
C SER A 244 -1.50 1.53 -9.32
N GLN A 245 -2.22 0.48 -9.70
CA GLN A 245 -3.43 0.57 -10.53
C GLN A 245 -4.65 0.95 -9.70
N ALA A 246 -5.35 2.01 -10.08
CA ALA A 246 -6.48 2.54 -9.31
C ALA A 246 -7.48 3.28 -10.21
N ILE A 247 -8.77 2.94 -10.07
CA ILE A 247 -9.88 3.59 -10.77
C ILE A 247 -10.99 3.88 -9.76
N TYR A 248 -11.60 5.06 -9.85
CA TYR A 248 -12.83 5.38 -9.11
C TYR A 248 -13.88 5.98 -10.04
N ILE A 249 -15.13 5.99 -9.56
CA ILE A 249 -16.24 6.65 -10.25
C ILE A 249 -16.66 7.85 -9.41
N GLU A 250 -16.54 9.04 -9.97
CA GLU A 250 -16.96 10.29 -9.33
C GLU A 250 -18.49 10.33 -9.19
N LYS A 251 -18.98 10.60 -7.99
CA LYS A 251 -20.42 10.76 -7.71
C LYS A 251 -20.98 12.06 -8.26
#